data_AF-A0A2E4W6W1-F1
#
_entry.id   AF-A0A2E4W6W1-F1
#
_cell.length_a   1.000
_cell.length_b   1.000
_cell.length_c   1.000
_cell.angle_alpha   90.00
_cell.angle_beta   90.00
_cell.angle_gamma   90.00
#
_symmetry.space_group_name_H-M   'P 1'
#
loop_
_entity.id
_entity.type
_entity.pdbx_description
1 polymer ?
#
loop_
_entity_poly.entity_id
_entity_poly.type
_entity_poly.pdbx_seq_one_letter_code
_entity_poly.pdbx_strand_id
1 'polypeptide(L)'
;MIKFTSFLSEASKVTVYHGNRFGTTKINPEHMDTSINEHGVGIYFTDDINTAKTYGKHVVSAKVDPSDFVESRADVSRLGRGYVDLLKYLHKVEPEGMWYLITDYGFELPNPEDVEEYHLSELAKRTSTEQIRHMQQTLVDSTSVTDFVKAWNKTIKYKGTYQRQQTGETFYMIVDPTIKLEKVF
;
A
#
# COMPACT_ATOMS: atom_id res chain seq x y z
N MET A 1 18.53 -21.01 24.16
CA MET A 1 17.07 -20.97 24.37
C MET A 1 16.46 -20.25 23.16
N ILE A 2 16.16 -21.00 22.09
CA ILE A 2 15.53 -20.48 20.89
C ILE A 2 14.06 -20.24 21.27
N LYS A 3 13.61 -18.99 21.23
CA LYS A 3 12.29 -18.59 21.72
C LYS A 3 11.21 -19.30 20.90
N PHE A 4 10.36 -20.09 21.56
CA PHE A 4 9.22 -20.80 20.96
C PHE A 4 8.31 -19.89 20.10
N THR A 5 8.29 -18.59 20.39
CA THR A 5 7.59 -17.56 19.61
C THR A 5 8.16 -17.33 18.22
N SER A 6 9.48 -17.50 17.99
CA SER A 6 10.04 -17.37 16.64
C SER A 6 9.61 -18.51 15.73
N PHE A 7 9.45 -19.72 16.30
CA PHE A 7 8.99 -20.91 15.57
C PHE A 7 7.53 -20.78 15.12
N LEU A 8 6.66 -20.19 15.95
CA LEU A 8 5.27 -19.91 15.58
C LEU A 8 5.17 -18.77 14.53
N SER A 9 6.04 -17.76 14.59
CA SER A 9 6.06 -16.68 13.59
C SER A 9 6.63 -17.08 12.22
N GLU A 10 7.40 -18.18 12.14
CA GLU A 10 7.86 -18.72 10.86
C GLU A 10 6.81 -19.62 10.21
N ALA A 11 5.94 -20.24 11.00
CA ALA A 11 4.84 -21.09 10.52
C ALA A 11 3.67 -20.32 9.88
N SER A 12 3.55 -19.01 10.10
CA SER A 12 2.51 -18.14 9.51
C SER A 12 2.91 -17.47 8.19
N LYS A 13 4.19 -17.54 7.80
CA LYS A 13 4.69 -16.80 6.63
C LYS A 13 4.37 -17.54 5.33
N VAL A 14 3.91 -16.79 4.34
CA VAL A 14 3.67 -17.26 2.98
C VAL A 14 4.79 -16.77 2.08
N THR A 15 5.26 -17.62 1.17
CA THR A 15 6.16 -17.20 0.10
C THR A 15 5.33 -16.65 -1.05
N VAL A 16 5.61 -15.42 -1.45
CA VAL A 16 4.95 -14.75 -2.57
C VAL A 16 5.97 -14.39 -3.65
N TYR A 17 5.54 -14.33 -4.90
CA TYR A 17 6.38 -14.24 -6.09
C TYR A 17 6.01 -13.06 -6.96
N HIS A 18 7.01 -12.38 -7.53
CA HIS A 18 6.82 -11.30 -8.50
C HIS A 18 7.63 -11.57 -9.76
N GLY A 19 6.96 -11.45 -10.91
CA GLY A 19 7.60 -11.47 -12.22
C GLY A 19 8.42 -10.20 -12.41
N ASN A 20 9.74 -10.33 -12.46
CA ASN A 20 10.68 -9.23 -12.47
C ASN A 20 11.35 -9.12 -13.84
N ARG A 21 11.25 -7.93 -14.47
CA ARG A 21 11.89 -7.67 -15.76
C ARG A 21 13.40 -7.47 -15.67
N PHE A 22 13.88 -6.96 -14.54
CA PHE A 22 15.26 -6.47 -14.38
C PHE A 22 16.07 -7.27 -13.34
N GLY A 23 15.48 -8.30 -12.72
CA GLY A 23 16.14 -9.12 -11.69
C GLY A 23 16.50 -8.35 -10.41
N THR A 24 15.79 -7.25 -10.13
CA THR A 24 15.96 -6.43 -8.93
C THR A 24 15.61 -7.20 -7.66
N THR A 25 16.46 -7.08 -6.63
CA THR A 25 16.24 -7.70 -5.31
C THR A 25 15.80 -6.70 -4.24
N LYS A 26 15.42 -5.50 -4.67
CA LYS A 26 14.89 -4.44 -3.83
C LYS A 26 13.63 -3.87 -4.46
N ILE A 27 12.67 -3.55 -3.61
CA ILE A 27 11.46 -2.83 -3.99
C ILE A 27 11.83 -1.36 -4.18
N ASN A 28 11.55 -0.80 -5.36
CA ASN A 28 11.71 0.63 -5.65
C ASN A 28 10.33 1.29 -5.63
N PRO A 29 10.05 2.23 -4.70
CA PRO A 29 8.80 3.00 -4.68
C PRO A 29 8.45 3.67 -6.00
N GLU A 30 9.45 4.13 -6.77
CA GLU A 30 9.23 4.79 -8.08
C GLU A 30 8.59 3.87 -9.13
N HIS A 31 8.62 2.55 -8.90
CA HIS A 31 8.00 1.57 -9.79
C HIS A 31 6.59 1.15 -9.34
N MET A 32 6.06 1.73 -8.26
CA MET A 32 4.70 1.46 -7.76
C MET A 32 3.68 2.35 -8.47
N ASP A 33 3.64 2.27 -9.81
CA ASP A 33 2.78 3.09 -10.66
C ASP A 33 1.28 2.78 -10.46
N THR A 34 0.38 3.77 -10.54
CA THR A 34 -1.08 3.59 -10.48
C THR A 34 -1.68 3.14 -11.81
N SER A 35 -0.99 3.31 -12.94
CA SER A 35 -1.56 3.22 -14.30
C SER A 35 -2.10 1.85 -14.73
N ILE A 36 -1.74 0.76 -14.03
CA ILE A 36 -2.17 -0.63 -14.35
C ILE A 36 -2.80 -1.33 -13.13
N ASN A 37 -2.94 -0.60 -12.02
CA ASN A 37 -3.11 -1.21 -10.72
C ASN A 37 -4.57 -1.20 -10.29
N GLU A 38 -5.37 -2.12 -10.84
CA GLU A 38 -6.77 -2.34 -10.44
C GLU A 38 -6.93 -2.64 -8.94
N HIS A 39 -5.85 -2.92 -8.23
CA HIS A 39 -5.91 -3.37 -6.84
C HIS A 39 -5.30 -2.38 -5.86
N GLY A 40 -4.69 -1.26 -6.29
CA GLY A 40 -4.09 -0.22 -5.43
C GLY A 40 -2.58 -0.01 -5.63
N VAL A 41 -1.95 0.83 -4.81
CA VAL A 41 -0.53 1.23 -4.97
C VAL A 41 0.40 0.21 -4.32
N GLY A 42 1.40 -0.27 -5.04
CA GLY A 42 2.41 -1.22 -4.53
C GLY A 42 3.05 -2.06 -5.64
N ILE A 43 3.95 -2.98 -5.25
CA ILE A 43 4.46 -4.02 -6.16
C ILE A 43 3.66 -5.30 -5.95
N TYR A 44 3.20 -5.91 -7.04
CA TYR A 44 2.30 -7.05 -7.03
C TYR A 44 3.05 -8.36 -6.94
N PHE A 45 2.70 -9.15 -5.93
CA PHE A 45 3.16 -10.51 -5.74
C PHE A 45 1.96 -11.45 -5.74
N THR A 46 2.18 -12.70 -6.07
CA THR A 46 1.19 -13.79 -6.06
C THR A 46 1.73 -14.97 -5.23
N ASP A 47 0.86 -15.75 -4.62
CA ASP A 47 1.22 -17.04 -4.02
C ASP A 47 1.43 -18.17 -5.06
N ASP A 48 1.14 -17.94 -6.35
CA ASP A 48 1.42 -18.85 -7.47
C ASP A 48 2.65 -18.43 -8.30
N ILE A 49 3.71 -19.23 -8.22
CA ILE A 49 4.94 -19.03 -9.00
C ILE A 49 4.71 -19.12 -10.52
N ASN A 50 3.72 -19.88 -10.98
CA ASN A 50 3.42 -20.01 -12.41
C ASN A 50 2.82 -18.72 -12.95
N THR A 51 1.95 -18.07 -12.18
CA THR A 51 1.49 -16.72 -12.51
C THR A 51 2.66 -15.74 -12.54
N ALA A 52 3.56 -15.75 -11.56
CA ALA A 52 4.73 -14.85 -11.60
C ALA A 52 5.61 -15.04 -12.85
N LYS A 53 5.73 -16.28 -13.36
CA LYS A 53 6.47 -16.59 -14.59
C LYS A 53 5.86 -15.99 -15.85
N THR A 54 4.55 -15.76 -15.89
CA THR A 54 3.92 -15.16 -17.08
C THR A 54 4.22 -13.67 -17.19
N TYR A 55 4.48 -12.99 -16.05
CA TYR A 55 4.69 -11.55 -15.99
C TYR A 55 6.16 -11.10 -16.11
N GLY A 56 7.13 -12.00 -15.95
CA GLY A 56 8.54 -11.62 -15.93
C GLY A 56 9.51 -12.69 -16.42
N LYS A 57 10.64 -12.23 -16.99
CA LYS A 57 11.76 -13.09 -17.40
C LYS A 57 12.50 -13.69 -16.19
N HIS A 58 12.55 -12.94 -15.10
CA HIS A 58 13.08 -13.38 -13.81
C HIS A 58 11.95 -13.48 -12.80
N VAL A 59 12.13 -14.30 -11.77
CA VAL A 59 11.20 -14.35 -10.64
C VAL A 59 11.95 -14.08 -9.34
N VAL A 60 11.37 -13.19 -8.55
CA VAL A 60 11.82 -12.92 -7.18
C VAL A 60 10.73 -13.33 -6.20
N SER A 61 11.11 -13.66 -4.98
CA SER A 61 10.20 -14.04 -3.92
C SER A 61 10.41 -13.24 -2.65
N ALA A 62 9.39 -13.19 -1.80
CA ALA A 62 9.45 -12.63 -0.47
C ALA A 62 8.69 -13.55 0.51
N LYS A 63 9.12 -13.61 1.76
CA LYS A 63 8.35 -14.21 2.84
C LYS A 63 7.56 -13.12 3.56
N VAL A 64 6.24 -13.21 3.52
CA VAL A 64 5.32 -12.23 4.11
C VAL A 64 4.44 -12.88 5.17
N ASP A 65 4.07 -12.13 6.21
CA ASP A 65 3.03 -12.56 7.16
C ASP A 65 1.68 -12.00 6.67
N PRO A 66 0.67 -12.82 6.34
CA PRO A 66 -0.63 -12.33 5.88
C PRO A 66 -1.31 -11.36 6.86
N SER A 67 -1.01 -11.42 8.15
CA SER A 67 -1.57 -10.49 9.16
C SER A 67 -1.00 -9.07 9.06
N ASP A 68 0.14 -8.90 8.38
CA ASP A 68 0.71 -7.58 8.06
C ASP A 68 -0.01 -6.90 6.87
N PHE A 69 -1.05 -7.52 6.30
CA PHE A 69 -1.77 -7.01 5.12
C PHE A 69 -3.26 -6.80 5.42
N VAL A 70 -3.85 -5.83 4.73
CA VAL A 70 -5.30 -5.56 4.78
C VAL A 70 -5.93 -5.81 3.42
N GLU A 71 -7.18 -6.27 3.38
CA GLU A 71 -7.85 -6.52 2.10
C GLU A 71 -8.01 -5.21 1.31
N SER A 72 -7.58 -5.19 0.05
CA SER A 72 -7.54 -3.97 -0.77
C SER A 72 -8.92 -3.38 -1.08
N ARG A 73 -9.95 -4.25 -1.10
CA ARG A 73 -11.35 -3.89 -1.32
C ARG A 73 -12.12 -3.60 -0.04
N ALA A 74 -11.49 -3.74 1.13
CA ALA A 74 -12.12 -3.35 2.38
C ALA A 74 -12.22 -1.82 2.48
N ASP A 75 -13.16 -1.38 3.29
CA ASP A 75 -13.38 0.02 3.59
C ASP A 75 -12.15 0.65 4.26
N VAL A 76 -11.85 1.89 3.91
CA VAL A 76 -10.78 2.70 4.50
C VAL A 76 -10.88 2.78 6.03
N SER A 77 -12.09 2.69 6.59
CA SER A 77 -12.32 2.61 8.04
C SER A 77 -11.53 1.50 8.75
N ARG A 78 -11.13 0.42 8.04
CA ARG A 78 -10.25 -0.65 8.56
C ARG A 78 -8.83 -0.19 8.92
N LEU A 79 -8.39 0.93 8.37
CA LEU A 79 -7.09 1.54 8.69
C LEU A 79 -7.13 2.28 10.04
N GLY A 80 -8.33 2.62 10.54
CA GLY A 80 -8.53 3.28 11.82
C GLY A 80 -7.79 4.62 11.91
N ARG A 81 -7.16 4.89 13.06
CA ARG A 81 -6.43 6.15 13.30
C ARG A 81 -5.27 6.37 12.34
N GLY A 82 -4.65 5.29 11.84
CA GLY A 82 -3.52 5.38 10.93
C GLY A 82 -3.86 6.14 9.63
N TYR A 83 -5.12 6.13 9.19
CA TYR A 83 -5.53 6.88 8.01
C TYR A 83 -5.54 8.40 8.24
N VAL A 84 -6.02 8.87 9.40
CA VAL A 84 -5.92 10.30 9.75
C VAL A 84 -4.45 10.73 9.83
N ASP A 85 -3.61 9.89 10.43
CA ASP A 85 -2.18 10.17 10.55
C ASP A 85 -1.49 10.16 9.17
N LEU A 86 -1.93 9.29 8.24
CA LEU A 86 -1.51 9.29 6.83
C LEU A 86 -1.82 10.63 6.16
N LEU A 87 -3.06 11.10 6.25
CA LEU A 87 -3.48 12.38 5.66
C LEU A 87 -2.69 13.57 6.25
N LYS A 88 -2.48 13.57 7.57
CA LYS A 88 -1.65 14.58 8.25
C LYS A 88 -0.22 14.57 7.76
N TYR A 89 0.37 13.39 7.58
CA TYR A 89 1.72 13.28 7.05
C TYR A 89 1.79 13.81 5.63
N LEU A 90 0.85 13.39 4.76
CA LEU A 90 0.80 13.82 3.37
C LEU A 90 0.63 15.33 3.24
N HIS A 91 -0.28 15.93 4.01
CA HIS A 91 -0.46 17.39 3.99
C HIS A 91 0.81 18.15 4.41
N LYS A 92 1.61 17.59 5.33
CA LYS A 92 2.88 18.19 5.71
C LYS A 92 3.92 18.19 4.58
N VAL A 93 3.94 17.16 3.73
CA VAL A 93 4.95 17.00 2.67
C VAL A 93 4.48 17.55 1.33
N GLU A 94 3.17 17.49 1.06
CA GLU A 94 2.52 17.91 -0.18
C GLU A 94 1.26 18.74 0.15
N PRO A 95 1.41 19.97 0.67
CA PRO A 95 0.30 20.78 1.16
C PRO A 95 -0.66 21.20 0.04
N GLU A 96 -0.14 21.58 -1.13
CA GLU A 96 -0.94 22.04 -2.28
C GLU A 96 -1.79 20.91 -2.86
N GLY A 97 -1.20 19.74 -3.10
CA GLY A 97 -1.92 18.58 -3.59
C GLY A 97 -3.01 18.09 -2.64
N MET A 98 -2.73 18.10 -1.33
CA MET A 98 -3.73 17.77 -0.31
C MET A 98 -4.82 18.84 -0.18
N TRP A 99 -4.51 20.11 -0.42
CA TRP A 99 -5.51 21.17 -0.47
C TRP A 99 -6.49 20.95 -1.63
N TYR A 100 -6.00 20.67 -2.85
CA TYR A 100 -6.85 20.33 -3.99
C TYR A 100 -7.77 19.14 -3.67
N LEU A 101 -7.21 18.06 -3.14
CA LEU A 101 -7.99 16.89 -2.72
C LEU A 101 -9.08 17.26 -1.71
N ILE A 102 -8.76 18.05 -0.69
CA ILE A 102 -9.74 18.48 0.31
C ILE A 102 -10.84 19.32 -0.36
N THR A 103 -10.50 20.23 -1.27
CA THR A 103 -11.50 21.04 -1.99
C THR A 103 -12.41 20.20 -2.89
N ASP A 104 -11.88 19.14 -3.54
CA ASP A 104 -12.67 18.19 -4.35
C ASP A 104 -13.73 17.46 -3.51
N TYR A 105 -13.45 17.27 -2.23
CA TYR A 105 -14.40 16.70 -1.26
C TYR A 105 -15.32 17.75 -0.63
N GLY A 106 -15.39 18.97 -1.18
CA GLY A 106 -16.40 19.98 -0.87
C GLY A 106 -16.08 20.87 0.32
N PHE A 107 -14.81 21.09 0.62
CA PHE A 107 -14.38 22.09 1.60
C PHE A 107 -14.01 23.39 0.88
N GLU A 108 -14.57 24.50 1.34
CA GLU A 108 -14.30 25.82 0.77
C GLU A 108 -13.10 26.45 1.50
N LEU A 109 -11.90 26.29 0.94
CA LEU A 109 -10.65 26.82 1.50
C LEU A 109 -9.96 27.70 0.45
N PRO A 110 -9.66 28.97 0.75
CA PRO A 110 -9.11 29.87 -0.24
C PRO A 110 -7.66 29.53 -0.59
N ASN A 111 -6.86 29.03 0.37
CA ASN A 111 -5.46 28.70 0.15
C ASN A 111 -5.04 27.39 0.88
N PRO A 112 -3.92 26.76 0.47
CA PRO A 112 -3.40 25.56 1.14
C PRO A 112 -3.09 25.71 2.63
N GLU A 113 -2.66 26.90 3.07
CA GLU A 113 -2.37 27.20 4.48
C GLU A 113 -3.61 27.24 5.38
N ASP A 114 -4.81 27.31 4.79
CA ASP A 114 -6.08 27.30 5.52
C ASP A 114 -6.54 25.87 5.87
N VAL A 115 -5.80 24.84 5.41
CA VAL A 115 -6.05 23.46 5.80
C VAL A 115 -5.66 23.26 7.26
N GLU A 116 -6.59 22.67 8.03
CA GLU A 116 -6.43 22.45 9.47
C GLU A 116 -6.62 20.96 9.77
N GLU A 117 -6.20 20.51 10.96
CA GLU A 117 -6.33 19.10 11.32
C GLU A 117 -7.77 18.58 11.30
N TYR A 118 -8.76 19.45 11.56
CA TYR A 118 -10.16 19.06 11.50
C TYR A 118 -10.61 18.79 10.07
N HIS A 119 -10.10 19.54 9.07
CA HIS A 119 -10.36 19.30 7.65
C HIS A 119 -9.92 17.89 7.24
N LEU A 120 -8.71 17.50 7.66
CA LEU A 120 -8.17 16.16 7.40
C LEU A 120 -8.96 15.07 8.12
N SER A 121 -9.45 15.35 9.33
CA SER A 121 -10.28 14.41 10.10
C SER A 121 -11.67 14.23 9.48
N GLU A 122 -12.26 15.29 8.94
CA GLU A 122 -13.54 15.23 8.23
C GLU A 122 -13.40 14.58 6.86
N LEU A 123 -12.32 14.86 6.12
CA LEU A 123 -11.98 14.11 4.89
C LEU A 123 -11.92 12.61 5.20
N ALA A 124 -11.21 12.22 6.26
CA ALA A 124 -11.11 10.82 6.65
C ALA A 124 -12.46 10.15 6.96
N LYS A 125 -13.43 10.91 7.48
CA LYS A 125 -14.80 10.43 7.72
C LYS A 125 -15.55 10.27 6.40
N ARG A 126 -15.46 11.25 5.50
CA ARG A 126 -16.14 11.25 4.19
C ARG A 126 -15.69 10.09 3.31
N THR A 127 -14.40 9.75 3.34
CA THR A 127 -13.82 8.65 2.54
C THR A 127 -13.81 7.30 3.27
N SER A 128 -14.38 7.23 4.48
CA SER A 128 -14.23 6.05 5.36
C SER A 128 -14.84 4.76 4.78
N THR A 129 -15.81 4.87 3.87
CA THR A 129 -16.47 3.74 3.18
C THR A 129 -15.91 3.50 1.77
N GLU A 130 -14.92 4.28 1.32
CA GLU A 130 -14.22 3.99 0.08
C GLU A 130 -13.36 2.74 0.22
N GLN A 131 -13.08 2.07 -0.89
CA GLN A 131 -12.16 0.94 -0.88
C GLN A 131 -10.73 1.46 -0.70
N ILE A 132 -9.94 0.77 0.14
CA ILE A 132 -8.54 1.14 0.39
C ILE A 132 -7.76 1.36 -0.91
N ARG A 133 -7.94 0.49 -1.91
CA ARG A 133 -7.28 0.63 -3.22
C ARG A 133 -7.57 1.94 -3.95
N HIS A 134 -8.82 2.42 -3.91
CA HIS A 134 -9.20 3.67 -4.57
C HIS A 134 -8.63 4.85 -3.81
N MET A 135 -8.70 4.82 -2.48
CA MET A 135 -8.05 5.81 -1.62
C MET A 135 -6.54 5.91 -1.89
N GLN A 136 -5.85 4.77 -2.04
CA GLN A 136 -4.42 4.76 -2.37
C GLN A 136 -4.15 5.46 -3.71
N GLN A 137 -4.95 5.18 -4.75
CA GLN A 137 -4.82 5.82 -6.06
C GLN A 137 -5.05 7.33 -5.95
N THR A 138 -6.16 7.75 -5.35
CA THR A 138 -6.50 9.16 -5.13
C THR A 138 -5.39 9.90 -4.40
N LEU A 139 -4.83 9.32 -3.32
CA LEU A 139 -3.74 9.96 -2.58
C LEU A 139 -2.46 10.07 -3.41
N VAL A 140 -2.13 9.08 -4.24
CA VAL A 140 -0.96 9.17 -5.13
C VAL A 140 -1.17 10.20 -6.21
N ASP A 141 -2.35 10.27 -6.81
CA ASP A 141 -2.70 11.25 -7.85
C ASP A 141 -2.66 12.69 -7.31
N SER A 142 -3.03 12.88 -6.04
CA SER A 142 -2.93 14.18 -5.35
C SER A 142 -1.55 14.47 -4.77
N THR A 143 -0.61 13.53 -4.78
CA THR A 143 0.73 13.71 -4.19
C THR A 143 1.81 13.13 -5.11
N SER A 144 2.61 12.20 -4.60
CA SER A 144 3.55 11.40 -5.37
C SER A 144 3.55 9.99 -4.82
N VAL A 145 3.85 9.00 -5.67
CA VAL A 145 3.99 7.60 -5.22
C VAL A 145 5.03 7.48 -4.10
N THR A 146 6.13 8.21 -4.21
CA THR A 146 7.23 8.15 -3.25
C THR A 146 6.82 8.70 -1.89
N ASP A 147 6.07 9.80 -1.85
CA ASP A 147 5.64 10.39 -0.59
C ASP A 147 4.47 9.63 0.04
N PHE A 148 3.57 9.09 -0.78
CA PHE A 148 2.57 8.12 -0.34
C PHE A 148 3.23 6.90 0.33
N VAL A 149 4.22 6.27 -0.32
CA VAL A 149 4.90 5.09 0.24
C VAL A 149 5.60 5.43 1.56
N LYS A 150 6.28 6.57 1.65
CA LYS A 150 6.90 7.03 2.91
C LYS A 150 5.86 7.25 4.00
N ALA A 151 4.75 7.91 3.66
CA ALA A 151 3.68 8.21 4.59
C ALA A 151 3.02 6.93 5.10
N TRP A 152 2.66 6.02 4.20
CA TRP A 152 2.08 4.71 4.49
C TRP A 152 2.95 3.94 5.49
N ASN A 153 4.24 3.79 5.21
CA ASN A 153 5.15 3.03 6.08
C ASN A 153 5.42 3.70 7.44
N LYS A 154 5.06 4.98 7.59
CA LYS A 154 5.19 5.70 8.85
C LYS A 154 3.91 5.65 9.70
N THR A 155 2.74 5.57 9.10
CA THR A 155 1.45 5.78 9.78
C THR A 155 0.52 4.58 9.73
N ILE A 156 0.65 3.73 8.71
CA ILE A 156 -0.15 2.53 8.52
C ILE A 156 0.63 1.32 9.03
N LYS A 157 0.01 0.55 9.91
CA LYS A 157 0.63 -0.67 10.49
C LYS A 157 0.80 -1.82 9.48
N TYR A 158 0.05 -1.78 8.39
CA TYR A 158 0.08 -2.82 7.36
C TYR A 158 1.22 -2.55 6.37
N LYS A 159 1.91 -3.60 5.94
CA LYS A 159 2.98 -3.53 4.93
C LYS A 159 2.47 -3.41 3.50
N GLY A 160 1.16 -3.54 3.33
CA GLY A 160 0.48 -3.42 2.06
C GLY A 160 -0.93 -3.98 2.13
N THR A 161 -1.43 -4.43 0.98
CA THR A 161 -2.78 -4.95 0.85
C THR A 161 -2.81 -6.30 0.15
N TYR A 162 -3.91 -7.02 0.25
CA TYR A 162 -4.10 -8.26 -0.50
C TYR A 162 -5.49 -8.36 -1.13
N GLN A 163 -5.62 -9.20 -2.15
CA GLN A 163 -6.90 -9.60 -2.71
C GLN A 163 -6.87 -11.08 -3.08
N ARG A 164 -7.88 -11.83 -2.64
CA ARG A 164 -8.11 -13.20 -3.09
C ARG A 164 -8.95 -13.20 -4.36
N GLN A 165 -8.48 -13.88 -5.39
CA GLN A 165 -9.22 -14.07 -6.64
C GLN A 165 -10.19 -15.25 -6.54
N GLN A 166 -11.16 -15.29 -7.44
CA GLN A 166 -12.09 -16.42 -7.55
C GLN A 166 -11.38 -17.74 -7.87
N THR A 167 -10.21 -17.68 -8.52
CA THR A 167 -9.34 -18.83 -8.81
C THR A 167 -8.70 -19.44 -7.56
N GLY A 168 -8.81 -18.78 -6.40
CA GLY A 168 -8.20 -19.19 -5.14
C GLY A 168 -6.82 -18.57 -4.89
N GLU A 169 -6.19 -18.02 -5.93
CA GLU A 169 -4.92 -17.28 -5.88
C GLU A 169 -5.05 -15.99 -5.07
N THR A 170 -4.00 -15.65 -4.32
CA THR A 170 -3.95 -14.41 -3.54
C THR A 170 -2.87 -13.50 -4.09
N PHE A 171 -3.28 -12.28 -4.46
CA PHE A 171 -2.36 -11.22 -4.82
C PHE A 171 -2.05 -10.37 -3.60
N TYR A 172 -0.77 -10.21 -3.31
CA TYR A 172 -0.24 -9.34 -2.26
C TYR A 172 0.43 -8.14 -2.91
N MET A 173 -0.01 -6.95 -2.57
CA MET A 173 0.63 -5.71 -3.00
C MET A 173 1.47 -5.19 -1.86
N ILE A 174 2.78 -5.20 -2.08
CA ILE A 174 3.74 -4.77 -1.07
C ILE A 174 4.01 -3.28 -1.27
N VAL A 175 3.73 -2.49 -0.22
CA VAL A 175 4.03 -1.06 -0.14
C VAL A 175 5.33 -0.83 0.63
N ASP A 176 5.66 -1.70 1.59
CA ASP A 176 6.85 -1.59 2.41
C ASP A 176 8.14 -1.94 1.63
N PRO A 177 9.01 -0.96 1.31
CA PRO A 177 10.23 -1.22 0.57
C PRO A 177 11.31 -1.94 1.39
N THR A 178 11.11 -2.11 2.70
CA THR A 178 12.05 -2.83 3.57
C THR A 178 11.91 -4.35 3.46
N ILE A 179 10.86 -4.86 2.80
CA ILE A 179 10.71 -6.28 2.52
C ILE A 179 11.85 -6.75 1.61
N LYS A 180 12.56 -7.79 2.06
CA LYS A 180 13.68 -8.40 1.35
C LYS A 180 13.17 -9.32 0.25
N LEU A 181 13.77 -9.18 -0.94
CA LEU A 181 13.48 -10.06 -2.07
C LEU A 181 14.64 -11.03 -2.30
N GLU A 182 14.30 -12.27 -2.60
CA GLU A 182 15.22 -13.35 -2.95
C GLU A 182 15.04 -13.75 -4.40
N LYS A 183 16.14 -13.92 -5.14
CA LYS A 183 16.08 -14.43 -6.53
C LYS A 183 15.66 -15.88 -6.50
N VAL A 184 14.73 -16.25 -7.38
CA VAL A 184 14.29 -17.63 -7.59
C VAL A 184 14.95 -18.20 -8.85
N PHE A 185 14.86 -17.48 -9.98
CA PHE A 185 15.59 -17.74 -11.24
C PHE A 185 15.56 -16.51 -12.17
#